data_AF-A0A9X2GUL1-F1
#
_entry.id   AF-A0A9X2GUL1-F1
#
_cell.length_a   1.000
_cell.length_b   1.000
_cell.length_c   1.000
_cell.angle_alpha   90.00
_cell.angle_beta   90.00
_cell.angle_gamma   90.00
#
_symmetry.space_group_name_H-M   'P 1'
#
loop_
_entity.id
_entity.type
_entity.pdbx_description
1 polymer ?
#
loop_
_entity_poly.entity_id
_entity_poly.type
_entity_poly.pdbx_seq_one_letter_code
_entity_poly.pdbx_strand_id
1 'polypeptide(L)'
;MIPAPSELRPCNDCGQPVLWTTTAAGKRLAVDAHPAEDGNQACYRVVSRSWVSRSLDGADARPLARWEDRYRPHVATCTGRPAVQEQLPGMIPKGMPSNVVRLEPRQRSRAGRRRRRR
;
A
#
# COMPACT_ATOMS: atom_id res chain seq x y z
N MET A 1 -8.27 16.65 -7.38
CA MET A 1 -7.15 17.08 -8.25
C MET A 1 -6.52 15.84 -8.86
N ILE A 2 -6.27 15.86 -10.17
CA ILE A 2 -5.66 14.74 -10.90
C ILE A 2 -4.29 15.23 -11.42
N PRO A 3 -3.19 14.49 -11.18
CA PRO A 3 -1.88 14.87 -11.68
C PRO A 3 -1.84 14.81 -13.21
N ALA A 4 -1.11 15.73 -13.83
CA ALA A 4 -0.87 15.68 -15.27
C ALA A 4 0.07 14.51 -15.60
N PRO A 5 -0.02 13.90 -16.80
CA PRO A 5 0.87 12.82 -17.21
C PRO A 5 2.37 13.14 -17.10
N SER A 6 2.74 14.41 -17.30
CA SER A 6 4.13 14.89 -17.17
C SER A 6 4.66 14.93 -15.74
N GLU A 7 3.78 14.84 -14.75
CA GLU A 7 4.11 14.83 -13.32
C GLU A 7 4.29 13.39 -12.78
N LEU A 8 3.85 12.41 -13.56
CA LEU A 8 3.97 11.00 -13.23
C LEU A 8 5.33 10.45 -13.66
N ARG A 9 5.86 9.51 -12.89
CA ARG A 9 7.10 8.78 -13.21
C ARG A 9 6.84 7.29 -13.09
N PRO A 10 7.49 6.44 -13.91
CA PRO A 10 7.37 5.00 -13.74
C PRO A 10 7.97 4.58 -12.38
N CYS A 11 7.33 3.63 -11.73
CA CYS A 11 7.90 2.94 -10.57
C CYS A 11 9.06 2.05 -11.03
N ASN A 12 10.18 2.07 -10.29
CA ASN A 12 11.36 1.29 -10.65
C ASN A 12 11.15 -0.23 -10.50
N ASP A 13 10.20 -0.65 -9.66
CA ASP A 13 9.92 -2.07 -9.41
C ASP A 13 8.87 -2.64 -10.36
N CYS A 14 7.72 -1.97 -10.52
CA CYS A 14 6.58 -2.49 -11.27
C CYS A 14 6.31 -1.76 -12.60
N GLY A 15 7.01 -0.67 -12.89
CA GLY A 15 6.83 0.14 -14.11
C GLY A 15 5.56 0.99 -14.16
N GLN A 16 4.60 0.80 -13.24
CA GLN A 16 3.36 1.57 -13.22
C GLN A 16 3.62 3.06 -12.95
N PRO A 17 2.80 3.97 -13.50
CA PRO A 17 2.94 5.40 -13.24
C PRO A 17 2.63 5.71 -11.77
N VAL A 18 3.53 6.42 -11.11
CA VAL A 18 3.40 6.89 -9.73
C VAL A 18 3.59 8.39 -9.66
N LEU A 19 2.95 9.00 -8.67
CA LEU A 19 3.15 10.39 -8.31
C LEU A 19 4.15 10.46 -7.15
N TRP A 20 5.26 11.17 -7.34
CA TRP A 20 6.22 11.43 -6.27
C TRP A 20 5.83 12.66 -5.48
N THR A 21 5.58 12.48 -4.19
CA THR A 21 5.26 13.54 -3.23
C THR A 21 6.38 13.72 -2.21
N THR A 22 6.39 14.87 -1.54
CA THR A 22 7.24 15.13 -0.38
C THR A 22 6.37 15.17 0.87
N THR A 23 6.73 14.41 1.91
CA THR A 23 6.02 14.43 3.18
C THR A 23 6.35 15.69 3.98
N ALA A 24 5.55 16.02 4.99
CA ALA A 24 5.85 17.13 5.91
C ALA A 24 7.24 17.02 6.58
N ALA A 25 7.76 15.79 6.74
CA ALA A 25 9.10 15.53 7.27
C ALA A 25 10.21 15.58 6.20
N GLY A 26 9.92 16.06 4.99
CA GLY A 26 10.88 16.19 3.89
C GLY A 26 11.25 14.88 3.18
N LYS A 27 10.57 13.77 3.49
CA LYS A 27 10.84 12.47 2.85
C LYS A 27 10.06 12.33 1.55
N ARG A 28 10.62 11.64 0.56
CA ARG A 28 9.90 11.31 -0.67
C ARG A 28 8.97 10.12 -0.45
N LEU A 29 7.74 10.22 -0.94
CA LEU A 29 6.75 9.14 -0.91
C LEU A 29 6.11 9.00 -2.29
N ALA A 30 6.15 7.79 -2.85
CA ALA A 30 5.40 7.46 -4.05
C ALA A 30 3.96 7.11 -3.69
N VAL A 31 3.00 7.72 -4.37
CA VAL A 31 1.58 7.39 -4.31
C VAL A 31 1.09 6.97 -5.69
N ASP A 32 -0.03 6.25 -5.74
CA ASP A 32 -0.64 5.84 -7.01
C ASP A 32 -1.02 7.05 -7.86
N ALA A 33 -1.04 6.89 -9.19
CA ALA A 33 -1.31 7.99 -10.12
C ALA A 33 -2.71 8.61 -9.96
N HIS A 34 -3.67 7.88 -9.38
CA HIS A 34 -5.06 8.31 -9.26
C HIS A 34 -5.51 8.40 -7.80
N PRO A 35 -6.34 9.40 -7.46
CA PRO A 35 -6.98 9.46 -6.17
C PRO A 35 -7.80 8.19 -5.89
N ALA A 36 -7.87 7.80 -4.62
CA ALA A 36 -8.60 6.62 -4.18
C ALA A 36 -9.28 6.90 -2.83
N GLU A 37 -10.57 6.61 -2.71
CA GLU A 37 -11.39 6.96 -1.54
C GLU A 37 -10.93 6.31 -0.22
N ASP A 38 -10.31 5.13 -0.32
CA ASP A 38 -9.71 4.31 0.74
C ASP A 38 -8.20 4.59 0.92
N GLY A 39 -7.66 5.59 0.21
CA GLY A 39 -6.28 6.03 0.39
C GLY A 39 -6.07 6.68 1.76
N ASN A 40 -4.84 6.58 2.28
CA ASN A 40 -4.48 7.17 3.57
C ASN A 40 -3.50 8.35 3.48
N GLN A 41 -3.22 8.84 2.27
CA GLN A 41 -2.42 10.03 2.06
C GLN A 41 -3.31 11.16 1.55
N ALA A 42 -3.34 12.27 2.26
CA ALA A 42 -3.85 13.52 1.71
C ALA A 42 -2.73 14.16 0.89
N CYS A 43 -2.94 14.29 -0.42
CA CYS A 43 -1.99 14.93 -1.33
C CYS A 43 -2.58 16.22 -1.89
N TYR A 44 -1.73 17.21 -2.06
CA TYR A 44 -2.08 18.48 -2.67
C TYR A 44 -0.87 19.07 -3.39
N ARG A 45 -1.15 20.01 -4.28
CA ARG A 45 -0.13 20.73 -5.04
C ARG A 45 0.13 22.09 -4.41
N VAL A 46 1.41 22.41 -4.19
CA VAL A 46 1.83 23.74 -3.73
C VAL A 46 2.12 24.67 -4.91
N VAL A 47 2.26 25.97 -4.65
CA VAL A 47 2.48 27.01 -5.67
C VAL A 47 3.71 26.74 -6.55
N SER A 48 4.75 26.11 -6.01
CA SER A 48 5.96 25.70 -6.76
C SER A 48 5.73 24.53 -7.72
N ARG A 49 4.48 24.07 -7.90
CA ARG A 49 4.08 22.86 -8.65
C ARG A 49 4.60 21.56 -8.05
N SER A 50 5.19 21.59 -6.86
CA SER A 50 5.57 20.38 -6.12
C SER A 50 4.35 19.73 -5.49
N TRP A 51 4.40 18.41 -5.32
CA TRP A 51 3.37 17.64 -4.64
C TRP A 51 3.78 17.35 -3.20
N VAL A 52 2.87 17.62 -2.28
CA VAL A 52 3.06 17.37 -0.85
C VAL A 52 2.06 16.33 -0.39
N SER A 53 2.49 15.44 0.50
CA SER A 53 1.63 14.44 1.12
C SER A 53 1.69 14.52 2.65
N ARG A 54 0.58 14.14 3.29
CA ARG A 54 0.50 13.93 4.73
C ARG A 54 -0.36 12.71 5.03
N SER A 55 -0.04 12.02 6.12
CA SER A 55 -0.83 10.88 6.58
C SER A 55 -2.18 11.35 7.13
N LEU A 56 -3.22 10.56 6.84
CA LEU A 56 -4.56 10.69 7.41
C LEU A 56 -4.81 9.77 8.62
N ASP A 57 -3.86 8.87 8.93
CA ASP A 57 -4.01 7.86 9.99
C ASP A 57 -2.97 8.03 11.12
N GLY A 58 -2.10 9.04 11.04
CA GLY A 58 -1.07 9.31 12.05
C GLY A 58 -1.62 9.92 13.34
N ALA A 59 -0.80 9.99 14.38
CA ALA A 59 -1.18 10.56 15.68
C ALA A 59 -1.69 12.01 15.58
N ASP A 60 -1.09 12.82 14.69
CA ASP A 60 -1.48 14.21 14.42
C ASP A 60 -2.37 14.34 13.17
N ALA A 61 -3.10 13.28 12.83
CA ALA A 61 -3.96 13.27 11.65
C ALA A 61 -5.07 14.33 11.77
N ARG A 62 -5.11 15.21 10.77
CA ARG A 62 -6.19 16.19 10.59
C ARG A 62 -7.16 15.70 9.52
N PRO A 63 -8.46 16.04 9.62
CA PRO A 63 -9.44 15.76 8.57
C PRO A 63 -8.95 16.23 7.19
N LEU A 64 -9.41 15.55 6.14
CA LEU A 64 -9.09 15.93 4.75
C LEU A 64 -9.62 17.34 4.46
N ALA A 65 -8.77 18.24 4.00
CA ALA A 65 -9.18 19.59 3.61
C ALA A 65 -9.79 19.59 2.21
N ARG A 66 -10.58 20.62 1.89
CA ARG A 66 -11.31 20.72 0.59
C ARG A 66 -10.41 20.78 -0.64
N TRP A 67 -9.15 21.19 -0.48
CA TRP A 67 -8.15 21.32 -1.55
C TRP A 67 -7.18 20.14 -1.59
N GLU A 68 -7.40 19.12 -0.77
CA GLU A 68 -6.60 17.90 -0.73
C GLU A 68 -7.41 16.75 -1.30
N ASP A 69 -6.71 15.80 -1.93
CA ASP A 69 -7.29 14.56 -2.41
C ASP A 69 -6.62 13.37 -1.73
N ARG A 70 -7.38 12.29 -1.61
CA ARG A 70 -6.92 11.05 -0.99
C ARG A 70 -6.20 10.17 -2.02
N TYR A 71 -5.05 9.64 -1.64
CA TYR A 71 -4.25 8.73 -2.44
C TYR A 71 -3.77 7.54 -1.63
N ARG A 72 -3.48 6.44 -2.32
CA ARG A 72 -2.84 5.25 -1.74
C ARG A 72 -1.32 5.35 -1.87
N PRO A 73 -0.53 5.04 -0.82
CA PRO A 73 0.90 4.82 -0.94
C PRO A 73 1.16 3.70 -1.94
N HIS A 74 2.02 3.94 -2.93
CA HIS A 74 2.26 2.96 -3.98
C HIS A 74 2.89 1.66 -3.44
N VAL A 75 3.64 1.74 -2.33
CA VAL A 75 4.20 0.56 -1.67
C VAL A 75 3.14 -0.48 -1.27
N ALA A 76 1.88 -0.06 -1.06
CA ALA A 76 0.78 -0.95 -0.71
C ALA A 76 0.16 -1.65 -1.94
N THR A 77 0.36 -1.11 -3.14
CA THR A 77 -0.27 -1.58 -4.39
C THR A 77 0.77 -2.08 -5.41
N CYS A 78 2.06 -1.88 -5.13
CA CYS A 78 3.15 -2.26 -6.02
C CYS A 78 3.21 -3.79 -6.18
N THR A 79 3.14 -4.27 -7.43
CA THR A 79 3.23 -5.69 -7.78
C THR A 79 4.67 -6.16 -8.06
N GLY A 80 5.62 -5.23 -8.19
CA GLY A 80 7.01 -5.52 -8.53
C GLY A 80 7.90 -5.81 -7.32
N ARG A 81 7.49 -5.38 -6.13
CA ARG A 81 8.23 -5.64 -4.90
C ARG A 81 7.60 -6.83 -4.16
N PRO A 82 8.28 -7.97 -4.01
CA PRO A 82 7.79 -9.02 -3.13
C PRO A 82 7.67 -8.45 -1.71
N ALA A 83 6.59 -8.78 -1.01
CA ALA A 83 6.44 -8.47 0.41
C ALA A 83 7.48 -9.29 1.19
N VAL A 84 8.73 -8.83 1.21
CA VAL A 84 9.78 -9.41 2.02
C VAL A 84 9.53 -8.94 3.45
N GLN A 85 8.79 -9.73 4.22
CA GLN A 85 8.96 -9.70 5.66
C GLN A 85 10.34 -10.28 5.93
N GLU A 86 11.32 -9.41 6.23
CA GLU A 86 12.58 -9.87 6.79
C GLU A 86 12.24 -10.61 8.10
N GLN A 87 12.46 -11.91 8.12
CA GLN A 87 12.46 -12.66 9.36
C GLN A 87 13.58 -12.07 10.22
N LEU A 88 13.21 -11.36 11.27
CA LEU A 88 14.14 -10.84 12.27
C LEU A 88 15.08 -11.98 12.70
N PRO A 89 16.42 -11.81 12.62
CA PRO A 89 17.36 -12.81 13.08
C PRO A 89 17.13 -13.08 14.56
N GLY A 90 16.71 -14.30 14.91
CA GLY A 90 16.34 -14.70 16.28
C GLY A 90 14.85 -15.04 16.47
N MET A 91 13.97 -14.72 15.52
CA MET A 91 12.66 -15.36 15.43
C MET A 91 12.81 -16.75 14.81
N ILE A 92 13.27 -17.67 15.64
CA ILE A 92 13.03 -19.09 15.37
C ILE A 92 11.51 -19.25 15.38
N PRO A 93 10.86 -19.95 14.43
CA PRO A 93 9.55 -20.53 14.68
C PRO A 93 9.73 -21.67 15.69
N LYS A 94 10.21 -21.34 16.89
CA LYS A 94 10.26 -22.20 18.07
C LYS A 94 8.87 -22.10 18.65
N GLY A 95 8.16 -23.23 18.62
CA GLY A 95 6.95 -23.50 19.40
C GLY A 95 6.10 -22.29 19.74
N MET A 96 4.96 -22.15 19.05
CA MET A 96 3.82 -21.45 19.63
C MET A 96 3.78 -21.75 21.13
N PRO A 97 3.66 -20.74 22.00
CA PRO A 97 3.50 -21.02 23.43
C PRO A 97 2.27 -21.93 23.55
N SER A 98 2.33 -22.91 24.46
CA SER A 98 1.38 -24.04 24.51
C SER A 98 -0.10 -23.62 24.58
N ASN A 99 -0.37 -22.36 24.89
CA ASN A 99 -1.68 -21.71 24.95
C ASN A 99 -2.16 -21.09 23.63
N VAL A 100 -1.41 -21.19 22.53
CA VAL A 100 -1.82 -20.68 21.20
C VAL A 100 -2.24 -21.84 20.31
N VAL A 101 -3.55 -21.93 20.06
CA VAL A 101 -4.10 -22.87 19.07
C VAL A 101 -4.09 -22.20 17.70
N ARG A 102 -3.52 -22.88 16.71
CA ARG A 102 -3.62 -22.47 15.31
C ARG A 102 -5.07 -22.63 14.87
N LEU A 103 -5.76 -21.51 14.65
CA LEU A 103 -7.03 -21.52 13.93
C LEU A 103 -6.71 -21.90 12.48
N GLU A 104 -6.88 -23.17 12.12
CA GLU A 104 -6.65 -23.62 10.76
C GLU A 104 -7.48 -22.78 9.78
N PRO A 105 -6.88 -22.29 8.69
CA PRO A 105 -7.66 -21.70 7.61
C PRO A 105 -8.54 -22.82 7.06
N ARG A 106 -9.85 -22.73 7.30
CA ARG A 106 -10.87 -23.63 6.77
C ARG A 106 -10.86 -23.54 5.24
N GLN A 107 -9.97 -24.29 4.59
CA GLN A 107 -9.99 -24.48 3.16
C GLN A 107 -11.30 -25.18 2.80
N ARG A 108 -12.26 -24.41 2.29
CA ARG A 108 -13.43 -24.95 1.60
C ARG A 108 -12.93 -25.67 0.35
N SER A 109 -12.69 -26.97 0.48
CA SER A 109 -12.49 -27.88 -0.63
C SER A 109 -13.77 -27.97 -1.48
N ARG A 110 -13.92 -27.08 -2.45
CA ARG A 110 -14.80 -27.31 -3.62
C ARG A 110 -14.03 -28.09 -4.67
N ALA A 111 -13.78 -29.36 -4.40
CA ALA A 111 -13.36 -30.34 -5.40
C ALA A 111 -14.15 -31.64 -5.18
N GLY A 112 -15.46 -31.56 -5.43
CA GLY A 112 -16.35 -32.70 -5.45
C GLY A 112 -16.34 -33.37 -6.83
N ARG A 113 -15.64 -34.50 -6.92
CA ARG A 113 -15.97 -35.71 -7.71
C ARG A 113 -16.74 -35.54 -9.03
N ARG A 114 -16.15 -36.08 -10.10
CA ARG A 114 -16.67 -37.32 -10.70
C ARG A 114 -15.57 -38.11 -11.42
N ARG A 115 -15.56 -39.40 -11.11
CA ARG A 115 -14.56 -40.41 -11.48
C ARG A 115 -14.78 -40.92 -12.90
N ARG A 116 -13.66 -41.35 -13.50
CA ARG A 116 -13.56 -42.25 -14.67
C ARG A 116 -14.61 -43.38 -14.63
N ARG A 117 -15.22 -43.67 -15.77
CA ARG A 117 -15.69 -45.01 -16.15
C ARG A 117 -14.95 -45.42 -17.42
N ARG A 118 -14.52 -46.68 -17.37
CA ARG A 118 -13.91 -47.59 -18.35
C ARG A 118 -13.84 -47.12 -19.79
#